data_AF-A0A7S3U238-F1
#
_entry.id   AF-A0A7S3U238-F1
#
_cell.length_a   1.000
_cell.length_b   1.000
_cell.length_c   1.000
_cell.angle_alpha   90.00
_cell.angle_beta   90.00
_cell.angle_gamma   90.00
#
_symmetry.space_group_name_H-M   'P 1'
#
loop_
_entity.id
_entity.type
_entity.pdbx_description
1 polymer ?
#
loop_
_entity_poly.entity_id
_entity_poly.type
_entity_poly.pdbx_seq_one_letter_code
_entity_poly.pdbx_strand_id
1 'polypeptide(L)'
;AVQLNSAEPEQDAQKTTAWFLKPRLVTKKAEVKMAHLLHKVAKAATNAAPTQASLTEEPTTKAQPSATEPDSELAPIEDLHDGNVCDLNEELYHGLCYKKCSLLTRGEEPIRSSPWSCCKEHPCGLKNEKASIGKALLCEGYDVSGSDGCPHEPGACLTDEEMHIG
;
A
#
# COMPACT_ATOMS: atom_id res chain seq x y z
N ALA A 1 -19.63 -34.89 73.29
CA ALA A 1 -21.07 -34.62 73.12
C ALA A 1 -21.22 -33.73 71.89
N VAL A 2 -22.04 -34.16 70.91
CA VAL A 2 -22.82 -33.33 69.95
C VAL A 2 -22.02 -32.46 68.96
N GLN A 3 -22.22 -32.45 67.64
CA GLN A 3 -22.97 -33.25 66.66
C GLN A 3 -22.45 -32.83 65.27
N LEU A 4 -22.36 -33.78 64.33
CA LEU A 4 -22.24 -33.52 62.89
C LEU A 4 -23.56 -32.91 62.38
N ASN A 5 -23.50 -31.92 61.50
CA ASN A 5 -24.63 -31.56 60.64
C ASN A 5 -24.16 -31.39 59.20
N SER A 6 -24.58 -32.35 58.37
CA SER A 6 -24.60 -32.31 56.90
C SER A 6 -25.78 -31.45 56.42
N ALA A 7 -25.63 -30.76 55.27
CA ALA A 7 -26.74 -30.43 54.36
C ALA A 7 -26.23 -29.87 53.01
N GLU A 8 -26.28 -30.69 51.96
CA GLU A 8 -26.71 -30.30 50.60
C GLU A 8 -28.16 -30.85 50.43
N PRO A 9 -28.94 -30.64 49.35
CA PRO A 9 -28.87 -29.72 48.19
C PRO A 9 -30.20 -28.90 48.07
N GLU A 10 -30.48 -28.23 46.93
CA GLU A 10 -31.75 -28.36 46.15
C GLU A 10 -31.93 -27.22 45.11
N GLN A 11 -32.51 -27.61 43.98
CA GLN A 11 -32.82 -26.84 42.77
C GLN A 11 -34.20 -26.17 42.85
N ASP A 12 -34.42 -25.08 42.12
CA ASP A 12 -35.69 -24.75 41.47
C ASP A 12 -35.41 -23.62 40.45
N ALA A 13 -35.48 -23.82 39.13
CA ALA A 13 -36.65 -24.09 38.27
C ALA A 13 -37.55 -22.87 37.98
N GLN A 14 -37.40 -22.40 36.73
CA GLN A 14 -38.47 -22.11 35.75
C GLN A 14 -39.22 -20.75 35.69
N LYS A 15 -39.33 -20.34 34.40
CA LYS A 15 -40.34 -19.49 33.72
C LYS A 15 -40.25 -17.99 34.05
N THR A 16 -40.28 -17.09 33.06
CA THR A 16 -41.45 -16.85 32.21
C THR A 16 -41.13 -16.23 30.83
N THR A 17 -41.77 -16.79 29.81
CA THR A 17 -42.47 -16.12 28.68
C THR A 17 -41.72 -15.21 27.70
N ALA A 18 -41.64 -15.76 26.48
CA ALA A 18 -41.40 -15.11 25.20
C ALA A 18 -42.34 -13.92 24.93
N TRP A 19 -41.74 -12.83 24.43
CA TRP A 19 -42.44 -11.80 23.65
C TRP A 19 -41.85 -11.80 22.25
N PHE A 20 -42.64 -12.33 21.31
CA PHE A 20 -42.44 -12.18 19.88
C PHE A 20 -42.48 -10.69 19.51
N LEU A 21 -41.52 -10.22 18.71
CA LEU A 21 -41.73 -9.27 17.62
C LEU A 21 -40.60 -9.44 16.59
N LYS A 22 -41.00 -9.42 15.32
CA LYS A 22 -40.38 -10.01 14.13
C LYS A 22 -39.19 -9.22 13.56
N PRO A 23 -38.35 -9.84 12.71
CA PRO A 23 -37.19 -9.21 12.07
C PRO A 23 -37.62 -8.21 10.99
N ARG A 24 -36.89 -7.09 10.88
CA ARG A 24 -37.05 -6.12 9.79
C ARG A 24 -35.97 -6.37 8.74
N LEU A 25 -36.34 -7.15 7.72
CA LEU A 25 -35.59 -7.31 6.48
C LEU A 25 -35.67 -5.97 5.72
N VAL A 26 -34.55 -5.28 5.54
CA VAL A 26 -34.44 -4.17 4.57
C VAL A 26 -33.50 -4.62 3.46
N THR A 27 -34.10 -5.07 2.38
CA THR A 27 -33.48 -5.26 1.08
C THR A 27 -33.23 -3.90 0.43
N LYS A 28 -31.98 -3.58 0.08
CA LYS A 28 -31.69 -2.71 -1.08
C LYS A 28 -30.41 -3.19 -1.77
N LYS A 29 -30.60 -4.03 -2.79
CA LYS A 29 -29.68 -4.17 -3.93
C LYS A 29 -29.58 -2.80 -4.61
N ALA A 30 -28.36 -2.31 -4.82
CA ALA A 30 -28.08 -1.32 -5.86
C ALA A 30 -27.14 -2.01 -6.86
N GLU A 31 -27.73 -2.59 -7.91
CA GLU A 31 -26.98 -3.04 -9.08
C GLU A 31 -26.68 -1.80 -9.93
N VAL A 32 -25.41 -1.41 -10.03
CA VAL A 32 -24.95 -0.45 -11.05
C VAL A 32 -24.68 -1.25 -12.31
N LYS A 33 -25.67 -1.29 -13.21
CA LYS A 33 -25.49 -1.68 -14.60
C LYS A 33 -25.84 -0.46 -15.43
N MET A 34 -24.92 0.04 -16.24
CA MET A 34 -25.16 0.73 -17.52
C MET A 34 -23.79 0.85 -18.20
N ALA A 35 -23.48 -0.01 -19.17
CA ALA A 35 -23.85 0.09 -20.58
C ALA A 35 -22.94 1.09 -21.33
N HIS A 36 -21.95 0.48 -21.99
CA HIS A 36 -21.13 1.03 -23.07
C HIS A 36 -22.03 1.70 -24.12
N LEU A 37 -21.83 3.00 -24.38
CA LEU A 37 -22.44 3.66 -25.53
C LEU A 37 -21.33 4.27 -26.40
N LEU A 38 -20.92 3.50 -27.40
CA LEU A 38 -20.14 3.95 -28.53
C LEU A 38 -21.03 4.87 -29.39
N HIS A 39 -20.69 6.16 -29.45
CA HIS A 39 -21.16 7.02 -30.54
C HIS A 39 -19.99 7.36 -31.45
N LYS A 40 -19.97 6.66 -32.58
CA LYS A 40 -19.32 7.09 -33.81
C LYS A 40 -20.07 8.32 -34.32
N VAL A 41 -19.37 9.42 -34.56
CA VAL A 41 -19.82 10.42 -35.56
C VAL A 41 -18.67 10.64 -36.52
N ALA A 42 -18.98 10.40 -37.79
CA ALA A 42 -18.09 10.55 -38.92
C ALA A 42 -18.32 11.92 -39.59
N LYS A 43 -17.19 12.61 -39.84
CA LYS A 43 -16.74 13.18 -41.13
C LYS A 43 -17.36 14.48 -41.72
N ALA A 44 -16.41 15.27 -42.23
CA ALA A 44 -16.42 16.25 -43.36
C ALA A 44 -16.57 17.73 -42.96
N ALA A 45 -15.50 18.56 -43.06
CA ALA A 45 -14.98 19.29 -44.25
C ALA A 45 -15.87 20.53 -44.58
N THR A 46 -15.42 21.78 -44.74
CA THR A 46 -14.32 22.33 -45.58
C THR A 46 -14.00 23.82 -45.28
N ASN A 47 -12.71 24.17 -45.34
CA ASN A 47 -12.01 25.33 -45.96
C ASN A 47 -12.49 26.80 -45.79
N ALA A 48 -11.61 27.70 -45.32
CA ALA A 48 -10.75 28.59 -46.15
C ALA A 48 -10.19 29.83 -45.39
N ALA A 49 -8.85 29.88 -45.28
CA ALA A 49 -7.81 30.96 -45.25
C ALA A 49 -8.16 32.48 -45.39
N PRO A 50 -7.18 33.43 -45.33
CA PRO A 50 -5.84 33.48 -44.68
C PRO A 50 -5.58 34.79 -43.88
N THR A 51 -4.54 34.84 -43.05
CA THR A 51 -3.68 36.05 -42.90
C THR A 51 -2.29 35.62 -42.43
N GLN A 52 -1.27 36.06 -43.17
CA GLN A 52 0.14 35.75 -42.99
C GLN A 52 0.86 36.83 -42.18
N ALA A 53 1.81 36.43 -41.35
CA ALA A 53 3.09 37.13 -41.07
C ALA A 53 3.99 36.13 -40.31
N SER A 54 4.95 35.49 -40.98
CA SER A 54 6.37 35.90 -41.11
C SER A 54 7.22 35.48 -39.89
N LEU A 55 7.85 34.30 -39.97
CA LEU A 55 9.30 34.07 -40.16
C LEU A 55 10.16 34.34 -38.91
N THR A 56 10.67 33.27 -38.30
CA THR A 56 12.12 32.96 -38.28
C THR A 56 12.36 31.57 -37.69
N GLU A 57 13.08 30.75 -38.46
CA GLU A 57 13.60 29.43 -38.09
C GLU A 57 14.91 29.60 -37.31
N GLU A 58 15.16 28.74 -36.32
CA GLU A 58 16.50 28.34 -35.90
C GLU A 58 16.47 26.81 -35.70
N PRO A 59 17.24 26.03 -36.48
CA PRO A 59 17.33 24.59 -36.33
C PRO A 59 18.42 24.26 -35.31
N THR A 60 18.07 23.59 -34.22
CA THR A 60 19.08 22.89 -33.41
C THR A 60 18.60 21.48 -33.12
N THR A 61 19.01 20.60 -34.02
CA THR A 61 19.31 19.20 -33.74
C THR A 61 20.12 19.11 -32.44
N LYS A 62 19.52 18.57 -31.38
CA LYS A 62 20.30 17.99 -30.29
C LYS A 62 19.88 16.54 -30.10
N ALA A 63 20.77 15.68 -30.53
CA ALA A 63 20.73 14.25 -30.35
C ALA A 63 20.42 13.90 -28.88
N GLN A 64 19.47 12.98 -28.69
CA GLN A 64 19.37 12.20 -27.47
C GLN A 64 20.71 11.46 -27.27
N PRO A 65 21.44 11.68 -26.17
CA PRO A 65 22.38 10.69 -25.72
C PRO A 65 21.57 9.53 -25.13
N SER A 66 21.41 8.50 -25.95
CA SER A 66 21.30 7.13 -25.48
C SER A 66 22.62 6.79 -24.80
N ALA A 67 22.75 7.09 -23.51
CA ALA A 67 23.84 6.63 -22.67
C ALA A 67 23.32 5.46 -21.84
N THR A 68 23.56 4.26 -22.36
CA THR A 68 23.90 3.11 -21.52
C THR A 68 25.23 3.46 -20.87
N GLU A 69 25.25 3.73 -19.58
CA GLU A 69 26.46 3.83 -18.76
C GLU A 69 26.20 3.15 -17.41
N PRO A 70 27.23 2.53 -16.84
CA PRO A 70 27.13 1.41 -15.90
C PRO A 70 26.70 1.86 -14.51
N ASP A 71 25.95 0.97 -13.87
CA ASP A 71 25.81 0.77 -12.42
C ASP A 71 26.68 1.72 -11.56
N SER A 72 26.14 2.92 -11.31
CA SER A 72 26.68 3.84 -10.32
C SER A 72 26.16 3.41 -8.97
N GLU A 73 26.93 2.52 -8.35
CA GLU A 73 26.83 2.02 -6.98
C GLU A 73 27.01 3.16 -5.97
N LEU A 74 26.06 4.10 -5.93
CA LEU A 74 26.11 5.30 -5.11
C LEU A 74 24.74 5.51 -4.45
N ALA A 75 24.61 5.04 -3.20
CA ALA A 75 23.54 5.29 -2.21
C ALA A 75 22.09 5.12 -2.72
N PRO A 76 21.08 5.03 -1.82
CA PRO A 76 19.71 4.92 -2.31
C PRO A 76 19.24 6.18 -3.05
N ILE A 77 18.31 5.97 -3.99
CA ILE A 77 17.69 7.06 -4.74
C ILE A 77 16.63 7.68 -3.83
N GLU A 78 16.92 8.86 -3.29
CA GLU A 78 16.08 9.57 -2.33
C GLU A 78 15.55 10.91 -2.86
N ASP A 79 14.35 11.30 -2.42
CA ASP A 79 13.79 12.65 -2.59
C ASP A 79 13.56 13.28 -1.21
N LEU A 80 14.45 14.17 -0.77
CA LEU A 80 14.42 14.78 0.56
C LEU A 80 13.24 15.74 0.80
N HIS A 81 12.41 16.01 -0.21
CA HIS A 81 11.35 17.02 -0.12
C HIS A 81 9.93 16.46 -0.30
N ASP A 82 9.77 15.15 -0.44
CA ASP A 82 8.47 14.51 -0.61
C ASP A 82 7.75 14.21 0.73
N GLY A 83 8.46 14.40 1.86
CA GLY A 83 7.96 14.12 3.20
C GLY A 83 8.05 12.65 3.62
N ASN A 84 8.66 11.79 2.80
CA ASN A 84 9.09 10.44 3.15
C ASN A 84 10.47 10.52 3.81
N VAL A 85 10.67 9.75 4.88
CA VAL A 85 11.97 9.71 5.61
C VAL A 85 12.82 8.49 5.25
N CYS A 86 12.25 7.62 4.42
CA CYS A 86 12.81 6.37 3.95
C CYS A 86 12.96 6.42 2.44
N ASP A 87 13.59 5.39 1.89
CA ASP A 87 13.86 5.36 0.47
C ASP A 87 12.65 5.43 -0.46
N LEU A 88 12.86 5.83 -1.72
CA LEU A 88 11.78 5.88 -2.72
C LEU A 88 11.04 4.53 -2.85
N ASN A 89 11.75 3.42 -2.62
CA ASN A 89 11.22 2.06 -2.67
C ASN A 89 10.86 1.50 -1.28
N GLU A 90 10.87 2.34 -0.27
CA GLU A 90 10.66 1.97 1.12
C GLU A 90 9.50 2.72 1.78
N GLU A 91 9.09 2.22 2.94
CA GLU A 91 8.09 2.81 3.81
C GLU A 91 8.56 2.75 5.25
N LEU A 92 8.24 3.80 6.00
CA LEU A 92 8.48 3.83 7.44
C LEU A 92 7.47 2.94 8.16
N TYR A 93 7.96 1.96 8.91
CA TYR A 93 7.13 1.13 9.76
C TYR A 93 7.85 0.85 11.09
N HIS A 94 7.20 1.17 12.20
CA HIS A 94 7.75 0.95 13.56
C HIS A 94 9.17 1.55 13.77
N GLY A 95 9.50 2.63 13.07
CA GLY A 95 10.78 3.33 13.20
C GLY A 95 11.90 2.81 12.30
N LEU A 96 11.63 1.84 11.43
CA LEU A 96 12.58 1.36 10.42
C LEU A 96 12.00 1.53 9.02
N CYS A 97 12.89 1.65 8.04
CA CYS A 97 12.59 1.69 6.63
C CYS A 97 12.60 0.28 6.06
N TYR A 98 11.46 -0.10 5.49
CA TYR A 98 11.23 -1.40 4.89
C TYR A 98 10.86 -1.23 3.42
N LYS A 99 11.15 -2.21 2.58
CA LYS A 99 10.60 -2.27 1.23
C LYS A 99 9.08 -2.15 1.26
N LYS A 100 8.53 -1.28 0.41
CA LYS A 100 7.07 -1.05 0.38
C LYS A 100 6.32 -2.36 0.12
N CYS A 101 5.26 -2.60 0.87
CA CYS A 101 4.40 -3.76 0.69
C CYS A 101 3.83 -3.87 -0.74
N SER A 102 3.50 -2.73 -1.37
CA SER A 102 3.09 -2.69 -2.77
C SER A 102 4.16 -3.24 -3.73
N LEU A 103 5.45 -3.10 -3.43
CA LEU A 103 6.54 -3.67 -4.22
C LEU A 103 6.72 -5.16 -3.91
N LEU A 104 6.75 -5.52 -2.62
CA LEU A 104 6.91 -6.91 -2.16
C LEU A 104 5.82 -7.84 -2.70
N THR A 105 4.58 -7.36 -2.79
CA THR A 105 3.43 -8.15 -3.23
C THR A 105 2.96 -7.82 -4.63
N ARG A 106 3.73 -7.05 -5.41
CA ARG A 106 3.35 -6.61 -6.77
C ARG A 106 1.96 -5.94 -6.81
N GLY A 107 1.65 -5.17 -5.78
CA GLY A 107 0.41 -4.40 -5.65
C GLY A 107 -0.78 -5.16 -5.06
N GLU A 108 -0.66 -6.45 -4.75
CA GLU A 108 -1.78 -7.24 -4.18
C GLU A 108 -2.20 -6.78 -2.77
N GLU A 109 -1.22 -6.53 -1.89
CA GLU A 109 -1.40 -6.25 -0.46
C GLU A 109 -0.56 -5.01 -0.09
N PRO A 110 -1.00 -3.78 -0.39
CA PRO A 110 -0.15 -2.60 -0.33
C PRO A 110 0.06 -2.03 1.08
N ILE A 111 -0.59 -2.57 2.12
CA ILE A 111 -0.58 -2.01 3.47
C ILE A 111 0.29 -2.87 4.37
N ARG A 112 1.29 -2.28 5.05
CA ARG A 112 2.10 -3.03 6.01
C ARG A 112 1.35 -3.27 7.32
N SER A 113 1.27 -4.53 7.75
CA SER A 113 0.65 -4.94 9.02
C SER A 113 1.67 -5.43 10.06
N SER A 114 2.85 -5.89 9.63
CA SER A 114 3.98 -6.24 10.49
C SER A 114 5.31 -6.17 9.72
N PRO A 115 6.46 -6.43 10.37
CA PRO A 115 7.73 -6.56 9.66
C PRO A 115 7.71 -7.66 8.58
N TRP A 116 6.94 -8.74 8.80
CA TRP A 116 6.88 -9.89 7.89
C TRP A 116 5.56 -10.04 7.14
N SER A 117 4.63 -9.09 7.26
CA SER A 117 3.31 -9.21 6.64
C SER A 117 2.74 -7.91 6.10
N CYS A 118 2.02 -8.08 4.99
CA CYS A 118 1.31 -7.06 4.26
C CYS A 118 -0.16 -7.45 4.13
N CYS A 119 -1.06 -6.48 4.06
CA CYS A 119 -2.49 -6.66 4.02
C CYS A 119 -3.15 -5.82 2.91
N LYS A 120 -4.30 -6.27 2.42
CA LYS A 120 -4.98 -5.67 1.27
C LYS A 120 -5.73 -4.41 1.64
N GLU A 121 -6.36 -4.43 2.79
CA GLU A 121 -7.24 -3.38 3.28
C GLU A 121 -7.32 -3.43 4.81
N HIS A 122 -7.66 -2.30 5.44
CA HIS A 122 -7.95 -2.28 6.86
C HIS A 122 -9.42 -2.69 7.14
N PRO A 123 -9.68 -3.40 8.26
CA PRO A 123 -8.71 -3.92 9.21
C PRO A 123 -7.91 -5.10 8.61
N CYS A 124 -6.61 -5.15 8.90
CA CYS A 124 -5.79 -6.28 8.51
C CYS A 124 -6.21 -7.51 9.31
N GLY A 125 -6.28 -8.68 8.66
CA GLY A 125 -6.60 -9.93 9.32
C GLY A 125 -6.29 -11.14 8.45
N LEU A 126 -6.59 -12.33 9.00
CA LEU A 126 -6.16 -13.61 8.42
C LEU A 126 -6.66 -13.91 6.99
N LYS A 127 -7.63 -13.15 6.47
CA LYS A 127 -8.22 -13.37 5.14
C LYS A 127 -7.68 -12.43 4.06
N ASN A 128 -7.02 -11.36 4.47
CA ASN A 128 -6.54 -10.27 3.63
C ASN A 128 -5.13 -9.87 4.05
N GLU A 129 -4.34 -10.85 4.47
CA GLU A 129 -2.96 -10.68 4.90
C GLU A 129 -2.10 -11.77 4.25
N LYS A 130 -0.91 -11.36 3.82
CA LYS A 130 0.12 -12.20 3.23
C LYS A 130 1.39 -12.00 4.04
N ALA A 131 1.95 -13.10 4.52
CA ALA A 131 3.17 -13.09 5.31
C ALA A 131 4.28 -13.88 4.62
N SER A 132 5.52 -13.41 4.73
CA SER A 132 6.71 -14.10 4.27
C SER A 132 7.86 -13.85 5.24
N ILE A 133 8.32 -14.92 5.89
CA ILE A 133 9.42 -14.87 6.84
C ILE A 133 10.75 -15.25 6.16
N GLY A 134 10.75 -15.81 4.95
CA GLY A 134 11.98 -16.30 4.30
C GLY A 134 12.54 -17.57 4.97
N LYS A 135 13.81 -17.89 4.71
CA LYS A 135 14.55 -19.01 5.33
C LYS A 135 15.15 -18.61 6.68
N ALA A 136 15.59 -17.36 6.82
CA ALA A 136 16.06 -16.74 8.04
C ALA A 136 14.97 -15.86 8.64
N LEU A 137 14.89 -15.79 9.97
CA LEU A 137 13.88 -14.99 10.65
C LEU A 137 14.08 -13.47 10.48
N LEU A 138 15.28 -13.03 10.14
CA LEU A 138 15.65 -11.61 10.03
C LEU A 138 16.20 -11.34 8.64
N CYS A 139 15.89 -10.15 8.11
CA CYS A 139 16.45 -9.66 6.85
C CYS A 139 16.12 -10.55 5.64
N GLU A 140 14.98 -11.24 5.67
CA GLU A 140 14.50 -12.09 4.58
C GLU A 140 12.97 -12.05 4.49
N GLY A 141 12.42 -12.54 3.38
CA GLY A 141 10.98 -12.51 3.15
C GLY A 141 10.51 -11.06 2.98
N TYR A 142 9.64 -10.60 3.87
CA TYR A 142 9.11 -9.22 3.87
C TYR A 142 9.80 -8.28 4.86
N ASP A 143 10.68 -8.82 5.71
CA ASP A 143 11.53 -8.09 6.65
C ASP A 143 12.81 -7.63 5.94
N VAL A 144 12.67 -6.85 4.87
CA VAL A 144 13.80 -6.39 4.05
C VAL A 144 13.67 -4.91 3.71
N SER A 145 14.82 -4.28 3.43
CA SER A 145 14.94 -2.94 2.84
C SER A 145 14.67 -2.96 1.34
N GLY A 146 14.59 -1.79 0.70
CA GLY A 146 14.42 -1.62 -0.74
C GLY A 146 15.45 -2.37 -1.57
N SER A 147 16.68 -2.45 -1.04
CA SER A 147 17.85 -3.17 -1.59
C SER A 147 17.90 -4.67 -1.24
N ASP A 148 16.81 -5.25 -0.71
CA ASP A 148 16.72 -6.64 -0.27
C ASP A 148 17.68 -7.01 0.90
N GLY A 149 18.19 -6.00 1.62
CA GLY A 149 18.98 -6.14 2.84
C GLY A 149 18.13 -6.03 4.11
N CYS A 150 18.78 -5.84 5.27
CA CYS A 150 18.08 -5.62 6.53
C CYS A 150 17.39 -4.24 6.56
N PRO A 151 16.21 -4.12 7.20
CA PRO A 151 15.60 -2.82 7.48
C PRO A 151 16.55 -1.93 8.31
N HIS A 152 16.56 -0.63 8.02
CA HIS A 152 17.44 0.34 8.67
C HIS A 152 16.66 1.50 9.28
N GLU A 153 17.30 2.25 10.17
CA GLU A 153 16.72 3.50 10.66
C GLU A 153 16.66 4.55 9.53
N PRO A 154 15.69 5.47 9.58
CA PRO A 154 15.65 6.63 8.69
C PRO A 154 16.92 7.48 8.78
N GLY A 155 17.24 8.21 7.72
CA GLY A 155 18.39 9.12 7.70
C GLY A 155 19.68 8.49 7.17
N ALA A 156 19.56 7.56 6.21
CA ALA A 156 20.71 7.18 5.40
C ALA A 156 21.22 8.42 4.65
N CYS A 157 22.51 8.72 4.83
CA CYS A 157 23.16 9.87 4.23
C CYS A 157 23.23 9.68 2.70
N LEU A 158 22.78 10.68 1.94
CA LEU A 158 22.89 10.64 0.48
C LEU A 158 24.36 10.70 0.05
N THR A 159 24.64 10.31 -1.19
CA THR A 159 25.99 10.49 -1.77
C THR A 159 26.43 11.94 -1.89
N ASP A 160 25.51 12.89 -1.87
CA ASP A 160 25.79 14.33 -1.91
C ASP A 160 25.59 15.03 -0.55
N GLU A 161 25.15 14.31 0.48
CA GLU A 161 25.14 14.83 1.84
C GLU A 161 26.49 14.53 2.53
N GLU A 162 27.30 15.57 2.71
CA GLU A 162 28.52 15.46 3.53
C GLU A 162 28.15 15.30 5.00
N MET A 163 28.53 14.18 5.61
CA MET A 163 28.58 14.04 7.08
C MET A 163 29.51 15.11 7.65
N HIS A 164 28.95 16.21 8.15
CA HIS A 164 29.69 17.20 8.93
C HIS A 164 29.96 16.62 10.32
N ILE A 165 31.09 15.94 10.48
CA ILE A 165 31.59 15.47 11.77
C ILE A 165 31.92 16.70 12.62
N GLY A 166 31.09 16.97 13.64
CA GLY A 166 31.32 18.01 14.65
C GLY A 166 32.35 17.63 15.70
#